data_AF-A0A4U9HES0-F1
#
_entry.id   AF-A0A4U9HES0-F1
#
_cell.length_a   1.000
_cell.length_b   1.000
_cell.length_c   1.000
_cell.angle_alpha   90.00
_cell.angle_beta   90.00
_cell.angle_gamma   90.00
#
_symmetry.space_group_name_H-M   'P 1'
#
loop_
_entity.id
_entity.type
_entity.pdbx_description
1 polymer ?
#
loop_
_entity_poly.entity_id
_entity_poly.type
_entity_poly.pdbx_seq_one_letter_code
_entity_poly.pdbx_strand_id
1 'polypeptide(L)'
;MFEKRHRITLLFNANKAYDRQVVEGVGEYLQASQSEWDIFIEEDFRTRTDNIKDWLGDGVIADFDDAVIQQLLVDVDVPIVGVGGSYHKPENYPPVHYIATDNHALVQSAFLHLKEKGVHRFAFYGLPVSSGKGWAGGT
;
A
#
# COMPACT_ATOMS: atom_id res chain seq x y z
N MET A 1 4.35 28.41 -21.39
CA MET A 1 3.77 28.37 -20.03
C MET A 1 4.17 27.03 -19.48
N PHE A 2 5.10 26.96 -18.53
CA PHE A 2 5.45 25.67 -17.93
C PHE A 2 4.25 25.25 -17.08
N GLU A 3 3.65 24.10 -17.41
CA GLU A 3 2.58 23.52 -16.59
C GLU A 3 3.13 23.26 -15.18
N LYS A 4 2.27 23.42 -14.16
CA LYS A 4 2.69 23.28 -12.77
C LYS A 4 3.04 21.81 -12.54
N ARG A 5 4.32 21.52 -12.26
CA ARG A 5 4.75 20.20 -11.79
C ARG A 5 4.05 19.87 -10.48
N HIS A 6 3.52 18.65 -10.39
CA HIS A 6 2.89 18.15 -9.18
C HIS A 6 3.90 17.34 -8.35
N ARG A 7 4.07 17.69 -7.09
CA ARG A 7 4.89 16.94 -6.16
C ARG A 7 4.11 15.75 -5.63
N ILE A 8 4.54 14.52 -5.87
CA ILE A 8 3.86 13.32 -5.35
C ILE A 8 4.74 12.63 -4.33
N THR A 9 4.19 12.41 -3.13
CA THR A 9 4.87 11.74 -2.03
C THR A 9 4.50 10.27 -1.98
N LEU A 10 5.51 9.39 -2.00
CA LEU A 10 5.37 7.95 -1.85
C LEU A 10 5.78 7.53 -0.43
N LEU A 11 4.83 6.98 0.34
CA LEU A 11 5.07 6.49 1.69
C LEU A 11 5.12 4.95 1.70
N PHE A 12 6.27 4.39 1.33
CA PHE A 12 6.53 2.95 1.26
C PHE A 12 7.88 2.58 1.86
N ASN A 13 8.02 1.36 2.38
CA ASN A 13 9.28 0.87 2.92
C ASN A 13 10.10 0.14 1.86
N ALA A 14 11.09 0.83 1.29
CA ALA A 14 11.98 0.30 0.25
C ALA A 14 12.76 -0.98 0.65
N ASN A 15 12.78 -1.37 1.93
CA ASN A 15 13.37 -2.64 2.36
C ASN A 15 12.48 -3.85 2.06
N LYS A 16 11.17 -3.67 1.87
CA LYS A 16 10.23 -4.75 1.52
C LYS A 16 10.17 -4.93 0.00
N ALA A 17 10.22 -6.18 -0.47
CA ALA A 17 10.16 -6.48 -1.90
C ALA A 17 8.82 -6.07 -2.53
N TYR A 18 7.71 -6.26 -1.81
CA TYR A 18 6.37 -5.83 -2.24
C TYR A 18 6.32 -4.32 -2.50
N ASP A 19 6.70 -3.53 -1.51
CA ASP A 19 6.73 -2.06 -1.58
C ASP A 19 7.58 -1.55 -2.76
N ARG A 20 8.75 -2.17 -3.01
CA ARG A 20 9.59 -1.80 -4.18
C ARG A 20 8.86 -2.01 -5.50
N GLN A 21 8.11 -3.11 -5.66
CA GLN A 21 7.34 -3.36 -6.88
C GLN A 21 6.19 -2.36 -7.06
N VAL A 22 5.55 -1.92 -5.97
CA VAL A 22 4.54 -0.86 -6.03
C VAL A 22 5.18 0.45 -6.52
N VAL A 23 6.32 0.83 -5.95
CA VAL A 23 7.07 2.02 -6.38
C VAL A 23 7.52 1.94 -7.85
N GLU A 24 7.99 0.77 -8.29
CA GLU A 24 8.31 0.51 -9.69
C GLU A 24 7.09 0.74 -10.60
N GLY A 25 5.91 0.22 -10.24
CA GLY A 25 4.68 0.44 -11.00
C GLY A 25 4.24 1.91 -11.10
N VAL A 26 4.47 2.71 -10.05
CA VAL A 26 4.28 4.17 -10.12
C VAL A 26 5.27 4.79 -11.13
N GLY A 27 6.52 4.33 -11.13
CA GLY A 27 7.53 4.72 -12.13
C GLY A 27 7.13 4.36 -13.57
N GLU A 28 6.59 3.16 -13.79
CA GLU A 28 6.06 2.74 -15.09
C GLU A 28 4.93 3.65 -15.57
N TYR A 29 4.01 4.03 -14.67
CA TYR A 29 2.95 4.97 -14.99
C TYR A 29 3.50 6.33 -15.43
N LEU A 30 4.52 6.87 -14.76
CA LEU A 30 5.15 8.13 -15.17
C LEU A 30 5.75 8.04 -16.59
N GLN A 31 6.47 6.95 -16.87
CA GLN A 31 7.08 6.74 -18.18
C GLN A 31 6.02 6.65 -19.28
N ALA A 32 4.92 5.95 -19.03
CA ALA A 32 3.84 5.76 -20.00
C ALA A 32 2.99 7.02 -20.21
N SER A 33 2.67 7.75 -19.13
CA SER A 33 1.76 8.90 -19.17
C SER A 33 2.44 10.21 -19.59
N GLN A 34 3.77 10.29 -19.54
CA GLN A 34 4.53 11.54 -19.71
C GLN A 34 4.05 12.65 -18.74
N SER A 35 3.56 12.25 -17.56
CA SER A 35 3.08 13.18 -16.54
C SER A 35 4.23 14.01 -15.96
N GLU A 36 3.99 15.30 -15.76
CA GLU A 36 4.96 16.20 -15.14
C GLU A 36 4.91 16.13 -13.60
N TRP A 37 5.25 14.97 -13.03
CA TRP A 37 5.31 14.77 -11.57
C TRP A 37 6.74 14.70 -11.07
N ASP A 38 7.01 15.36 -9.95
CA ASP A 38 8.22 15.17 -9.18
C ASP A 38 7.91 14.18 -8.04
N ILE A 39 8.48 12.96 -8.11
CA ILE A 39 8.25 11.90 -7.12
C ILE A 39 9.28 11.95 -6.00
N PHE A 40 8.78 11.86 -4.77
CA PHE A 40 9.59 11.79 -3.55
C PHE A 40 9.26 10.51 -2.80
N ILE A 41 10.26 9.67 -2.57
CA ILE A 41 10.16 8.47 -1.74
C ILE A 41 10.86 8.79 -0.43
N GLU A 42 10.16 8.66 0.70
CA GLU A 42 10.80 8.85 1.99
C GLU A 42 11.20 7.51 2.58
N GLU A 43 12.50 7.36 2.87
CA GLU A 43 13.08 6.08 3.30
C GLU A 43 12.87 5.79 4.80
N ASP A 44 12.60 6.81 5.62
CA ASP A 44 12.50 6.66 7.08
C ASP A 44 11.36 7.50 7.69
N PHE A 45 10.15 6.94 7.69
CA PHE A 45 8.96 7.55 8.32
C PHE A 45 9.06 7.70 9.85
N ARG A 46 10.08 7.11 10.49
CA ARG A 46 10.17 7.01 11.96
C ARG A 46 10.81 8.22 12.61
N THR A 47 11.59 9.01 11.86
CA THR A 47 12.37 10.12 12.41
C THR A 47 11.72 11.50 12.22
N ARG A 48 10.65 11.61 11.42
CA ARG A 48 10.01 12.90 11.08
C ARG A 48 8.48 12.86 11.11
N THR A 49 7.90 12.25 12.14
CA THR A 49 6.44 12.25 12.35
C THR A 49 5.87 13.64 12.61
N ASP A 50 6.67 14.56 13.15
CA ASP A 50 6.13 15.75 13.81
C ASP A 50 5.59 16.80 12.82
N ASN A 51 5.97 16.78 11.53
CA ASN A 51 5.55 17.77 10.52
C ASN A 51 5.34 17.18 9.11
N ILE A 52 4.80 15.96 8.99
CA ILE A 52 4.58 15.35 7.66
C ILE A 52 3.74 16.26 6.74
N LYS A 53 2.78 17.00 7.30
CA LYS A 53 1.91 17.96 6.60
C LYS A 53 2.66 19.08 5.89
N ASP A 54 3.81 19.51 6.42
CA ASP A 54 4.57 20.62 5.85
C ASP A 54 5.42 20.19 4.63
N TRP A 55 5.71 18.90 4.51
CA TRP A 55 6.48 18.32 3.41
C TRP A 55 5.60 17.59 2.38
N LEU A 56 4.38 17.22 2.75
CA LEU A 56 3.45 16.57 1.84
C LEU A 56 3.33 17.35 0.52
N GLY A 57 3.45 16.63 -0.60
CA GLY A 57 3.32 17.19 -1.93
C GLY A 57 1.88 17.58 -2.28
N ASP A 58 1.61 17.75 -3.56
CA ASP A 58 0.27 17.94 -4.10
C ASP A 58 -0.58 16.63 -4.07
N GLY A 59 0.01 15.48 -3.71
CA GLY A 59 -0.69 14.20 -3.55
C GLY A 59 0.16 13.09 -2.92
N VAL A 60 -0.50 12.01 -2.48
CA VAL A 60 0.12 10.90 -1.72
C VAL A 60 -0.30 9.54 -2.25
N ILE A 61 0.67 8.63 -2.37
CA ILE A 61 0.42 7.18 -2.51
C ILE A 61 1.15 6.47 -1.39
N ALA A 62 0.48 5.61 -0.62
CA ALA A 62 1.03 5.10 0.63
C ALA A 62 0.66 3.66 0.97
N ASP A 63 1.52 2.97 1.74
CA ASP A 63 1.25 1.67 2.37
C ASP A 63 0.21 1.83 3.49
N PHE A 64 -1.04 1.51 3.18
CA PHE A 64 -2.14 1.55 4.14
C PHE A 64 -2.29 0.24 4.92
N ASP A 65 -1.40 -0.75 4.77
CA ASP A 65 -1.29 -1.86 5.73
C ASP A 65 -0.47 -1.47 6.99
N ASP A 66 0.02 -0.23 7.03
CA ASP A 66 0.67 0.39 8.19
C ASP A 66 -0.28 1.38 8.91
N ALA A 67 -0.69 1.02 10.11
CA ALA A 67 -1.58 1.85 10.93
C ALA A 67 -0.98 3.21 11.30
N VAL A 68 0.37 3.33 11.36
CA VAL A 68 1.04 4.60 11.62
C VAL A 68 0.83 5.55 10.44
N ILE A 69 0.95 5.04 9.21
CA ILE A 69 0.70 5.82 7.98
C ILE A 69 -0.76 6.27 7.94
N GLN A 70 -1.71 5.36 8.22
CA GLN A 70 -3.13 5.73 8.27
C GLN A 70 -3.37 6.89 9.26
N GLN A 71 -2.80 6.81 10.46
CA GLN A 71 -2.97 7.82 11.49
C GLN A 71 -2.33 9.16 11.12
N LEU A 72 -1.19 9.16 10.43
CA LEU A 72 -0.51 10.36 9.95
C LEU A 72 -1.31 11.11 8.86
N LEU A 73 -2.16 10.39 8.11
CA LEU A 73 -2.87 10.91 6.95
C LEU A 73 -4.35 11.27 7.20
N VAL A 74 -4.90 11.04 8.41
CA VAL A 74 -6.34 11.26 8.71
C VAL A 74 -6.82 12.67 8.37
N ASP A 75 -6.00 13.69 8.64
CA ASP A 75 -6.37 15.11 8.49
C ASP A 75 -5.49 15.81 7.44
N VAL A 76 -5.23 15.14 6.34
CA VAL A 76 -4.43 15.67 5.22
C VAL A 76 -5.37 16.05 4.07
N ASP A 77 -5.24 17.29 3.58
CA ASP A 77 -6.15 17.86 2.59
C ASP A 77 -5.80 17.49 1.13
N VAL A 78 -4.62 16.92 0.89
CA VAL A 78 -4.20 16.54 -0.47
C VAL A 78 -4.77 15.17 -0.85
N PRO A 79 -4.99 14.89 -2.15
CA PRO A 79 -5.47 13.59 -2.61
C PRO A 79 -4.58 12.44 -2.14
N ILE A 80 -5.20 11.40 -1.60
CA ILE A 80 -4.52 10.20 -1.09
C ILE A 80 -5.06 8.96 -1.81
N VAL A 81 -4.13 8.12 -2.26
CA VAL A 81 -4.42 6.75 -2.72
C VAL A 81 -3.68 5.78 -1.81
N GLY A 82 -4.43 4.99 -1.05
CA GLY A 82 -3.88 3.89 -0.25
C GLY A 82 -3.62 2.65 -1.10
N VAL A 83 -2.55 1.94 -0.76
CA VAL A 83 -2.22 0.62 -1.33
C VAL A 83 -2.05 -0.36 -0.19
N GLY A 84 -2.61 -1.57 -0.32
CA GLY A 84 -2.42 -2.62 0.68
C GLY A 84 -3.21 -3.89 0.37
N GLY A 85 -3.44 -4.72 1.38
CA GLY A 85 -4.24 -5.94 1.25
C GLY A 85 -5.74 -5.67 1.10
N SER A 86 -6.45 -6.59 0.46
CA SER A 86 -7.91 -6.61 0.44
C SER A 86 -8.49 -7.05 1.78
N TYR A 87 -9.63 -6.46 2.15
CA TYR A 87 -10.41 -6.84 3.32
C TYR A 87 -11.63 -7.67 2.91
N HIS A 88 -12.01 -8.63 3.76
CA HIS A 88 -13.19 -9.45 3.52
C HIS A 88 -14.50 -8.64 3.61
N LYS A 89 -14.58 -7.75 4.60
CA LYS A 89 -15.74 -6.87 4.80
C LYS A 89 -15.47 -5.51 4.17
N PRO A 90 -16.38 -4.97 3.33
CA PRO A 90 -16.23 -3.64 2.73
C PRO A 90 -16.07 -2.51 3.76
N GLU A 91 -16.70 -2.62 4.92
CA GLU A 91 -16.60 -1.63 6.02
C GLU A 91 -15.22 -1.52 6.67
N ASN A 92 -14.33 -2.50 6.44
CA ASN A 92 -12.98 -2.48 6.97
C ASN A 92 -11.99 -1.72 6.07
N TYR A 93 -12.40 -1.32 4.86
CA TYR A 93 -11.54 -0.52 4.00
C TYR A 93 -11.40 0.90 4.57
N PRO A 94 -10.20 1.50 4.50
CA PRO A 94 -9.99 2.86 4.94
C PRO A 94 -10.80 3.84 4.06
N PRO A 95 -11.20 5.02 4.58
CA PRO A 95 -12.01 5.99 3.88
C PRO A 95 -11.19 6.82 2.87
N VAL A 96 -10.40 6.17 2.03
CA VAL A 96 -9.58 6.77 0.96
C VAL A 96 -9.77 5.98 -0.34
N HIS A 97 -9.36 6.54 -1.48
CA HIS A 97 -9.20 5.72 -2.67
C HIS A 97 -8.17 4.61 -2.40
N TYR A 98 -8.49 3.37 -2.75
CA TYR A 98 -7.72 2.22 -2.30
C TYR A 98 -7.47 1.23 -3.42
N ILE A 99 -6.20 0.87 -3.61
CA ILE A 99 -5.76 -0.19 -4.52
C ILE A 99 -5.38 -1.40 -3.68
N ALA A 100 -6.17 -2.46 -3.79
CA ALA A 100 -5.99 -3.66 -2.98
C ALA A 100 -5.33 -4.79 -3.76
N THR A 101 -4.34 -5.45 -3.16
CA THR A 101 -3.96 -6.80 -3.56
C THR A 101 -5.04 -7.78 -3.12
N ASP A 102 -5.54 -8.62 -4.03
CA ASP A 102 -6.57 -9.60 -3.71
C ASP A 102 -5.99 -10.77 -2.90
N ASN A 103 -6.15 -10.69 -1.58
CA ASN A 103 -5.70 -11.71 -0.63
C ASN A 103 -6.39 -13.07 -0.86
N HIS A 104 -7.67 -13.08 -1.27
CA HIS A 104 -8.37 -14.32 -1.55
C HIS A 104 -7.79 -14.98 -2.80
N ALA A 105 -7.59 -14.21 -3.87
CA ALA A 105 -6.95 -14.73 -5.09
C ALA A 105 -5.54 -15.26 -4.81
N LEU A 106 -4.74 -14.58 -3.97
CA LEU A 106 -3.40 -15.05 -3.59
C LEU A 106 -3.44 -16.43 -2.92
N VAL A 107 -4.30 -16.60 -1.91
CA VAL A 107 -4.46 -17.90 -1.22
C VAL A 107 -5.05 -18.95 -2.16
N GLN A 108 -6.01 -18.58 -3.01
CA GLN A 108 -6.62 -19.47 -3.98
C GLN A 108 -5.58 -19.99 -4.99
N SER A 109 -4.73 -19.11 -5.54
CA SER A 109 -3.66 -19.50 -6.45
C SER A 109 -2.67 -20.46 -5.79
N ALA A 110 -2.26 -20.20 -4.55
CA ALA A 110 -1.37 -21.10 -3.80
C ALA A 110 -2.03 -22.46 -3.52
N PHE A 111 -3.31 -22.45 -3.11
CA PHE A 111 -4.09 -23.65 -2.85
C PHE A 111 -4.25 -24.50 -4.11
N LEU A 112 -4.66 -23.89 -5.23
CA LEU A 112 -4.84 -24.59 -6.51
C LEU A 112 -3.53 -25.20 -6.97
N HIS A 113 -2.42 -24.46 -6.89
CA HIS A 113 -1.10 -24.96 -7.25
C HIS A 113 -0.72 -26.24 -6.48
N LEU A 114 -0.94 -26.28 -5.16
CA LEU A 114 -0.66 -27.45 -4.33
C LEU A 114 -1.63 -28.60 -4.64
N LYS A 115 -2.91 -28.30 -4.78
CA LYS A 115 -3.97 -29.28 -5.10
C LYS A 115 -3.71 -29.97 -6.44
N GLU A 116 -3.33 -29.21 -7.46
CA GLU A 116 -3.00 -29.72 -8.80
C GLU A 116 -1.78 -30.64 -8.80
N LYS A 117 -0.89 -30.48 -7.80
CA LYS A 117 0.25 -31.38 -7.56
C LYS A 117 -0.11 -32.62 -6.72
N GLY A 118 -1.38 -32.85 -6.41
CA GLY A 118 -1.85 -34.02 -5.64
C GLY A 118 -1.70 -33.87 -4.13
N VAL A 119 -1.47 -32.65 -3.61
CA VAL A 119 -1.51 -32.41 -2.16
C VAL A 119 -2.98 -32.41 -1.71
N HIS A 120 -3.28 -33.17 -0.66
CA HIS A 120 -4.66 -33.34 -0.15
C HIS A 120 -4.82 -32.97 1.32
N ARG A 121 -3.73 -32.65 2.03
CA ARG A 121 -3.73 -32.22 3.43
C ARG A 121 -3.10 -30.84 3.50
N PHE A 122 -3.87 -29.87 3.98
CA PHE A 122 -3.47 -28.47 3.99
C PHE A 122 -3.39 -27.98 5.44
N ALA A 123 -2.43 -27.12 5.70
CA ALA A 123 -2.31 -26.35 6.93
C ALA A 123 -1.96 -24.91 6.56
N PHE A 124 -2.29 -23.98 7.44
CA PHE A 124 -2.01 -22.56 7.25
C PHE A 124 -1.19 -22.05 8.43
N TYR A 125 -0.05 -21.42 8.13
CA TYR A 125 0.76 -20.73 9.11
C TYR A 125 0.55 -19.22 8.94
N GLY A 126 -0.26 -18.65 9.84
CA GLY A 126 -0.66 -17.25 9.81
C GLY A 126 0.01 -16.41 10.89
N LEU A 127 -0.53 -15.20 11.09
CA LEU A 127 -0.14 -14.30 12.17
C LEU A 127 -1.25 -14.21 13.23
N PRO A 128 -0.92 -13.94 14.49
CA PRO A 128 -1.93 -13.66 15.51
C PRO A 128 -2.64 -12.34 15.21
N VAL A 129 -3.89 -12.20 15.68
CA VAL A 129 -4.68 -10.95 15.58
C VAL A 129 -3.93 -9.75 16.18
N SER A 130 -3.13 -9.98 17.24
CA SER A 130 -2.30 -8.96 17.88
C SER A 130 -1.21 -8.36 16.98
N SER A 131 -0.97 -8.92 15.79
CA SER A 131 -0.03 -8.35 14.81
C SER A 131 -0.55 -7.06 14.17
N GLY A 132 -1.84 -6.73 14.32
CA GLY A 132 -2.45 -5.52 13.75
C GLY A 132 -2.55 -5.55 12.22
N LYS A 133 -2.29 -6.69 11.59
CA LYS A 133 -2.40 -6.85 10.13
C LYS A 133 -3.82 -7.22 9.76
N GLY A 134 -4.59 -6.24 9.30
CA GLY A 134 -6.02 -6.40 8.97
C GLY A 134 -6.30 -7.45 7.88
N TRP A 135 -5.31 -7.75 7.03
CA TRP A 135 -5.37 -8.84 6.05
C TRP A 135 -5.10 -10.24 6.63
N ALA A 136 -4.46 -10.33 7.80
CA ALA A 136 -4.05 -11.60 8.42
C ALA A 136 -5.08 -12.13 9.45
N GLY A 137 -5.97 -11.26 9.93
CA GLY A 137 -6.99 -11.60 10.91
C GLY A 137 -8.15 -12.39 10.30
N GLY A 138 -8.14 -13.71 10.48
CA GLY A 138 -9.29 -14.55 10.22
C GLY A 138 -10.30 -14.47 11.36
N THR A 139 -11.29 -13.57 11.25
CA THR A 139 -12.65 -13.72 11.79
C THR A 139 -13.64 -12.89 10.96
#